data_AF-A0A7W6GIS3-F1
#
_entry.id   AF-A0A7W6GIS3-F1
#
_cell.length_a   1.000
_cell.length_b   1.000
_cell.length_c   1.000
_cell.angle_alpha   90.00
_cell.angle_beta   90.00
_cell.angle_gamma   90.00
#
_symmetry.space_group_name_H-M   'P 1'
#
loop_
_entity.id
_entity.type
_entity.pdbx_description
1 polymer ?
#
loop_
_entity_poly.entity_id
_entity_poly.type
_entity_poly.pdbx_seq_one_letter_code
_entity_poly.pdbx_strand_id
1 'polypeptide(L)' 'MNTLIYLIPIALFLGGLGLAAFLWSIRSGQYDDLDGAAWRVLDDEEGGKRGSPGAHGG' A
#
# COMPACT_ATOMS: atom_id res chain seq x y z
N MET A 1 -12.61 17.06 -35.81
CA MET A 1 -11.47 17.64 -35.06
C MET A 1 -11.83 18.45 -33.81
N ASN A 2 -13.08 18.90 -33.60
CA ASN A 2 -13.39 19.80 -32.47
C ASN A 2 -13.31 19.15 -31.08
N THR A 3 -13.57 17.84 -30.97
CA THR A 3 -13.60 17.13 -29.68
C THR A 3 -12.22 16.97 -29.04
N LEU A 4 -11.17 16.84 -29.86
CA LEU A 4 -9.79 16.69 -29.36
C LEU A 4 -9.32 17.91 -28.57
N ILE A 5 -9.82 19.11 -28.90
CA ILE A 5 -9.52 20.35 -28.16
C ILE A 5 -9.97 20.26 -26.70
N TYR A 6 -11.01 19.48 -26.40
CA TYR A 6 -11.47 19.27 -25.02
C TYR A 6 -10.83 18.03 -24.40
N LEU A 7 -10.71 16.94 -25.16
CA LEU A 7 -10.19 15.68 -24.64
C LEU A 7 -8.70 15.75 -24.28
N ILE A 8 -7.89 16.50 -25.03
CA ILE A 8 -6.45 16.62 -24.76
C ILE A 8 -6.21 17.32 -23.40
N PRO A 9 -6.77 18.52 -23.12
CA PRO A 9 -6.65 19.13 -21.80
C PRO A 9 -7.20 18.28 -20.67
N ILE A 10 -8.35 17.62 -20.87
CA ILE A 10 -8.95 16.75 -19.85
C ILE A 10 -8.03 15.56 -19.55
N ALA A 11 -7.48 14.91 -20.58
CA ALA A 11 -6.57 13.78 -20.40
C ALA A 11 -5.27 14.20 -19.69
N LEU A 12 -4.68 15.35 -20.08
CA LEU A 12 -3.49 15.89 -19.42
C LEU A 12 -3.77 16.27 -17.97
N PHE A 13 -4.94 16.87 -17.68
CA PHE A 13 -5.34 17.21 -16.33
C PHE A 13 -5.52 15.95 -15.47
N LEU A 14 -6.25 14.95 -15.97
CA LEU A 14 -6.46 13.69 -15.25
C LEU A 14 -5.15 12.94 -15.03
N GLY A 15 -4.29 12.87 -16.05
CA GLY A 15 -2.96 12.27 -15.94
C GLY A 15 -2.07 13.00 -14.94
N GLY A 16 -2.06 14.34 -14.99
CA GLY A 16 -1.32 15.18 -14.04
C GLY A 16 -1.84 15.05 -12.61
N LEU A 17 -3.16 14.97 -12.43
CA LEU A 17 -3.79 14.81 -11.12
C LEU A 17 -3.47 13.43 -10.52
N GLY A 18 -3.51 12.37 -11.33
CA GLY A 18 -3.08 11.04 -10.93
C GLY A 18 -1.60 10.97 -10.57
N LEU A 19 -0.73 11.60 -11.37
CA LEU A 19 0.70 11.66 -11.09
C LEU A 19 0.99 12.44 -9.79
N ALA A 20 0.33 13.58 -9.59
CA ALA A 20 0.46 14.37 -8.36
C ALA A 20 0.00 13.59 -7.13
N ALA A 21 -1.14 12.90 -7.21
CA ALA A 21 -1.64 12.05 -6.14
C ALA A 21 -0.68 10.89 -5.84
N PHE A 22 -0.11 10.27 -6.86
CA PHE A 22 0.88 9.20 -6.73
C PHE A 22 2.16 9.68 -6.03
N LEU A 23 2.72 10.81 -6.48
CA LEU A 23 3.91 11.39 -5.86
C LEU A 23 3.65 11.85 -4.41
N TRP A 24 2.45 12.37 -4.13
CA TRP A 24 2.02 12.69 -2.77
C TRP A 24 1.93 11.43 -1.90
N SER A 25 1.38 10.33 -2.42
CA SER A 25 1.29 9.04 -1.73
C SER A 25 2.67 8.50 -1.35
N ILE A 26 3.65 8.53 -2.26
CA ILE A 26 5.03 8.12 -1.93
C ILE A 26 5.62 9.02 -0.83
N ARG A 27 5.48 10.34 -0.97
CA ARG A 27 6.06 11.29 0.00
C ARG A 27 5.37 11.24 1.37
N SER A 28 4.14 10.73 1.45
CA SER A 28 3.40 10.58 2.70
C SER A 28 3.88 9.42 3.59
N GLY A 29 4.84 8.61 3.13
CA GLY A 29 5.42 7.51 3.92
C GLY A 29 4.48 6.32 4.12
N GLN A 30 3.34 6.29 3.42
CA GLN A 30 2.35 5.21 3.53
C GLN A 30 2.87 3.83 3.07
N TYR A 31 3.99 3.78 2.35
CA TYR A 31 4.63 2.54 1.90
C TYR A 31 5.56 1.93 2.94
N ASP A 32 6.01 2.69 3.95
CA ASP A 32 6.95 2.18 4.96
C ASP A 32 6.31 1.11 5.86
N ASP A 33 4.99 1.19 6.09
CA ASP A 33 4.24 0.20 6.88
C ASP A 33 3.81 -1.03 6.06
N LEU A 34 3.73 -0.91 4.72
CA LEU A 34 3.45 -2.06 3.84
C LEU A 34 4.59 -3.10 3.88
N ASP A 35 5.85 -2.63 3.94
CA ASP A 35 7.00 -3.51 4.13
C ASP A 35 6.89 -4.30 5.45
N GLY A 36 6.52 -3.64 6.55
CA GLY A 36 6.30 -4.30 7.85
C GLY A 36 5.11 -5.26 7.88
N ALA A 37 4.03 -4.97 7.14
CA ALA A 37 2.87 -5.84 7.01
C ALA A 37 3.18 -7.12 6.21
N ALA A 38 4.01 -7.02 5.16
CA ALA A 38 4.44 -8.18 4.37
C ALA A 38 5.25 -9.19 5.21
N TRP A 39 6.14 -8.71 6.09
CA TRP A 39 6.87 -9.59 7.02
C TRP A 39 5.93 -10.34 7.97
N ARG A 40 4.90 -9.66 8.50
CA ARG A 40 3.89 -10.28 9.37
C ARG A 40 3.06 -11.35 8.67
N VAL A 41 2.65 -11.10 7.42
CA VAL A 41 1.83 -12.06 6.67
C VAL A 41 2.59 -13.35 6.35
N LEU A 42 3.90 -13.26 6.14
CA LEU A 42 4.77 -14.42 5.91
C LEU A 42 5.06 -15.19 7.22
N ASP A 43 5.30 -14.47 8.32
CA ASP A 43 5.55 -15.06 9.64
C ASP A 43 4.30 -15.73 10.23
N ASP A 44 3.11 -15.19 9.97
CA ASP A 44 1.83 -15.78 10.38
C ASP A 44 1.56 -17.15 9.72
N GLU A 45 2.10 -17.42 8.53
CA GLU A 45 2.00 -18.74 7.88
C GLU A 45 2.97 -19.78 8.49
N GLU A 46 4.12 -19.35 9.04
CA GLU A 46 5.07 -20.23 9.75
C GLU A 46 4.72 -20.41 11.24
N GLY A 47 3.99 -19.47 11.85
CA GLY A 47 3.71 -19.39 13.29
C GLY A 47 2.45 -20.13 13.80
N GLY A 48 1.74 -20.88 12.95
CA GLY A 48 0.47 -21.55 13.23
C GLY A 48 0.46 -22.67 14.29
N LYS A 49 1.45 -22.75 15.20
CA LYS A 49 1.40 -23.63 16.38
C LYS A 49 2.00 -22.95 17.61
N ARG A 50 1.20 -22.12 18.28
CA ARG A 50 1.38 -21.85 19.71
C ARG A 50 0.62 -22.88 20.55
N GLY A 51 1.34 -23.45 21.50
CA GLY A 51 0.80 -24.26 22.58
C GLY A 51 1.93 -24.75 23.47
N SER A 52 2.70 -23.80 24.04
CA SER A 52 3.82 -24.07 24.94
C SER A 52 3.39 -24.94 26.15
N PRO A 53 4.09 -26.04 26.47
CA PRO A 53 3.90 -26.77 27.72
C PRO A 53 4.68 -26.06 28.84
N GLY A 54 3.99 -25.33 29.71
CA GLY A 54 4.67 -24.69 30.84
C GLY A 54 3.84 -23.65 31.56
N ALA A 55 2.75 -24.08 32.21
CA ALA A 55 2.20 -23.34 33.34
C ALA A 55 2.94 -23.79 34.61
N HIS A 56 3.62 -22.82 35.19
CA HIS A 56 4.45 -22.84 36.38
C HIS A 56 3.66 -23.16 37.67
N GLY A 57 4.23 -24.00 38.53
CA GLY A 57 4.33 -23.82 39.98
C GLY A 57 3.05 -23.67 40.82
N GLY A 58 2.76 -24.70 41.61
CA GLY A 58 1.82 -24.71 42.74
C GLY A 58 1.79 -26.08 43.40
#